data_AF-A0AAE4FKC5-F1
#
_entry.id   AF-A0AAE4FKC5-F1
#
_cell.length_a   1.000
_cell.length_b   1.000
_cell.length_c   1.000
_cell.angle_alpha   90.00
_cell.angle_beta   90.00
_cell.angle_gamma   90.00
#
_symmetry.space_group_name_H-M   'P 1'
#
loop_
_entity.id
_entity.type
_entity.pdbx_description
1 polymer ?
#
loop_
_entity_poly.entity_id
_entity_poly.type
_entity_poly.pdbx_seq_one_letter_code
_entity_poly.pdbx_strand_id
1 'polypeptide(L)'
;MRKIIYKNPIIAGIFLNMVYMFSGMYAIKYSMTPLLVVMAPILGGINRKIIDNGIDMNRKRKMIILISFVVAISCLLFYSRYIYKVRINEIINK
;
A
#
# COMPACT_ATOMS: atom_id res chain seq x y z
N MET A 1 7.92 7.45 -26.07
CA MET A 1 8.29 6.15 -25.46
C MET A 1 7.39 5.87 -24.26
N ARG A 2 6.70 4.71 -24.18
CA ARG A 2 5.93 4.35 -22.98
C ARG A 2 6.91 4.04 -21.83
N LYS A 3 6.69 4.65 -20.66
CA LYS A 3 7.51 4.44 -19.44
C LYS A 3 7.54 2.95 -19.06
N ILE A 4 8.64 2.50 -18.45
CA ILE A 4 8.86 1.09 -18.03
C ILE A 4 7.71 0.56 -17.16
N ILE A 5 7.17 1.41 -16.30
CA ILE A 5 6.04 1.15 -15.41
C ILE A 5 4.80 0.63 -16.18
N TYR A 6 4.60 1.08 -17.42
CA TYR A 6 3.46 0.69 -18.24
C TYR A 6 3.72 -0.54 -19.11
N LYS A 7 4.98 -0.98 -19.25
CA LYS A 7 5.32 -2.23 -19.95
C LYS A 7 5.01 -3.45 -19.09
N ASN A 8 5.22 -3.35 -17.78
CA ASN A 8 4.93 -4.41 -16.81
C ASN A 8 4.00 -3.90 -15.69
N PRO A 9 2.73 -3.57 -16.01
CA PRO A 9 1.83 -2.86 -15.10
C PRO A 9 1.51 -3.66 -13.82
N ILE A 10 1.44 -4.99 -13.89
CA ILE A 10 1.17 -5.84 -12.72
C ILE A 10 2.31 -5.73 -11.71
N ILE A 11 3.55 -5.97 -12.17
CA ILE A 11 4.74 -5.94 -11.31
C ILE A 11 4.89 -4.55 -10.71
N ALA A 12 4.71 -3.50 -11.53
CA ALA A 12 4.80 -2.13 -11.06
C ALA A 12 3.75 -1.80 -9.98
N GLY A 13 2.49 -2.19 -10.19
CA GLY A 13 1.41 -1.94 -9.23
C GLY A 13 1.63 -2.71 -7.91
N ILE A 14 1.99 -3.98 -7.98
CA ILE A 14 2.29 -4.79 -6.79
C ILE A 14 3.49 -4.21 -6.04
N PHE A 15 4.58 -3.88 -6.74
CA PHE A 15 5.78 -3.31 -6.13
C PHE A 15 5.46 -2.00 -5.42
N LEU A 16 4.69 -1.12 -6.05
CA LEU A 16 4.26 0.15 -5.46
C LEU A 16 3.44 -0.07 -4.18
N ASN A 17 2.53 -1.05 -4.19
CA ASN A 17 1.72 -1.42 -3.02
C ASN A 17 2.57 -2.01 -1.88
N MET A 18 3.61 -2.79 -2.19
CA MET A 18 4.57 -3.28 -1.20
C MET A 18 5.35 -2.14 -0.56
N VAL A 19 5.87 -1.19 -1.36
CA VAL A 19 6.60 -0.02 -0.85
C VAL A 19 5.73 0.79 0.11
N TYR A 20 4.47 1.00 -0.24
CA TYR A 20 3.51 1.68 0.63
C TYR A 20 3.22 0.92 1.93
N MET A 21 3.11 -0.40 1.86
CA MET A 21 2.92 -1.22 3.05
C MET A 21 4.12 -1.09 4.01
N PHE A 22 5.35 -1.20 3.51
CA PHE A 22 6.55 -1.08 4.35
C PHE A 22 6.71 0.33 4.93
N SER A 23 6.52 1.37 4.12
CA SER A 23 6.57 2.75 4.61
C SER A 23 5.46 3.03 5.63
N GLY A 24 4.29 2.43 5.45
CA GLY A 24 3.20 2.53 6.40
C GLY A 24 3.46 1.82 7.73
N MET A 25 4.05 0.63 7.71
CA MET A 25 4.48 -0.04 8.94
C MET A 25 5.50 0.81 9.70
N TYR A 26 6.46 1.42 8.99
CA TYR A 26 7.40 2.36 9.59
C TYR A 26 6.69 3.57 10.20
N ALA A 27 5.77 4.21 9.45
CA ALA A 27 5.01 5.36 9.94
C ALA A 27 4.18 5.04 11.20
N ILE A 28 3.52 3.87 11.24
CA ILE A 28 2.76 3.40 12.40
C ILE A 28 3.68 3.25 13.61
N LYS A 29 4.84 2.60 13.44
CA LYS A 29 5.81 2.38 14.52
C LYS A 29 6.22 3.69 15.20
N TYR A 30 6.41 4.76 14.42
CA TYR A 30 6.80 6.09 14.90
C TYR A 30 5.63 7.08 15.09
N SER A 31 4.38 6.59 15.15
CA SER A 31 3.18 7.43 15.38
C SER A 31 2.92 8.50 14.31
N MET A 32 3.44 8.31 13.10
CA MET A 32 3.21 9.18 11.94
C MET A 32 1.99 8.74 11.11
N THR A 33 0.99 8.13 11.76
CA THR A 33 -0.21 7.56 11.11
C THR A 33 -1.00 8.55 10.23
N PRO A 34 -1.08 9.87 10.51
CA PRO A 34 -1.72 10.82 9.60
C PRO A 34 -1.10 10.85 8.19
N LEU A 35 0.20 10.58 8.08
CA LEU A 35 0.91 10.52 6.79
C LEU A 35 0.35 9.40 5.89
N LEU A 36 -0.04 8.28 6.49
CA LEU A 36 -0.62 7.14 5.76
C LEU A 36 -1.96 7.47 5.11
N VAL A 37 -2.79 8.25 5.81
CA VAL A 37 -4.11 8.68 5.35
C VAL A 37 -3.96 9.60 4.13
N VAL A 38 -2.97 10.50 4.14
CA VAL A 38 -2.66 11.37 3.00
C VAL A 38 -2.04 10.60 1.83
N MET A 39 -1.23 9.59 2.10
CA MET A 39 -0.58 8.79 1.06
C MET A 39 -1.53 7.81 0.36
N ALA A 40 -2.61 7.35 1.01
CA ALA A 40 -3.52 6.37 0.43
C ALA A 40 -4.22 6.87 -0.87
N PRO A 41 -4.78 8.09 -0.94
CA PRO A 41 -5.34 8.65 -2.19
C PRO A 41 -4.29 8.81 -3.29
N ILE A 42 -3.07 9.23 -2.94
CA ILE A 42 -1.97 9.41 -3.91
C ILE A 42 -1.63 8.06 -4.54
N LEU A 43 -1.48 7.02 -3.71
CA LEU A 43 -1.24 5.66 -4.17
C LEU A 43 -2.37 5.14 -5.05
N GLY A 44 -3.63 5.36 -4.65
CA GLY A 44 -4.80 5.01 -5.46
C GLY A 44 -4.78 5.69 -6.83
N GLY A 45 -4.41 6.97 -6.88
CA GLY A 45 -4.23 7.73 -8.11
C GLY A 45 -3.13 7.18 -9.02
N ILE A 46 -1.99 6.77 -8.45
CA ILE A 46 -0.90 6.15 -9.22
C ILE A 46 -1.31 4.77 -9.73
N ASN A 47 -1.94 3.91 -8.90
CA ASN A 47 -2.46 2.61 -9.33
C ASN A 47 -3.48 2.75 -10.47
N ARG A 48 -4.37 3.75 -10.40
CA ARG A 48 -5.30 4.06 -11.48
C ARG A 48 -4.56 4.43 -12.77
N LYS A 49 -3.54 5.29 -12.70
CA LYS A 49 -2.70 5.62 -13.87
C LYS A 49 -1.99 4.40 -14.45
N ILE A 50 -1.52 3.45 -13.62
CA ILE A 50 -0.90 2.20 -14.09
C ILE A 50 -1.93 1.32 -14.81
N ILE A 51 -3.15 1.23 -14.27
CA ILE A 51 -4.25 0.45 -14.84
C ILE A 51 -4.71 1.04 -16.18
N ASP A 52 -4.84 2.36 -16.26
CA ASP A 52 -5.38 3.05 -17.45
C ASP A 52 -4.35 3.10 -18.60
N ASN A 53 -3.06 3.21 -18.30
CA ASN A 53 -2.00 3.34 -19.31
C ASN A 53 -1.19 2.06 -19.57
N GLY A 54 -1.46 0.98 -18.83
CA GLY A 54 -0.73 -0.28 -18.93
C GLY A 54 -0.93 -0.99 -20.28
N ILE A 55 0.14 -1.58 -20.81
CA ILE A 55 0.09 -2.41 -22.03
C ILE A 55 -0.62 -3.74 -21.71
N ASP A 56 -1.47 -4.21 -22.63
CA ASP A 56 -2.20 -5.49 -22.53
C ASP A 56 -2.99 -5.67 -21.22
N MET A 57 -3.64 -4.60 -20.77
CA MET A 57 -4.43 -4.62 -19.54
C MET A 57 -5.82 -5.23 -19.75
N ASN A 58 -6.01 -6.45 -19.25
CA ASN A 58 -7.31 -7.12 -19.17
C ASN A 58 -7.92 -7.03 -17.75
N ARG A 59 -9.18 -7.46 -17.60
CA ARG A 59 -9.91 -7.41 -16.32
C ARG A 59 -9.19 -8.17 -15.19
N LYS A 60 -8.60 -9.33 -15.49
CA LYS A 60 -7.86 -10.13 -14.50
C LYS A 60 -6.63 -9.38 -13.98
N ARG A 61 -5.85 -8.75 -14.86
CA ARG A 61 -4.67 -7.96 -14.48
C ARG A 61 -5.03 -6.74 -13.65
N LYS A 62 -6.14 -6.05 -13.97
CA LYS A 62 -6.68 -4.96 -13.15
C LYS A 62 -7.03 -5.42 -11.74
N MET A 63 -7.72 -6.57 -11.63
CA MET A 63 -8.07 -7.17 -10.34
C MET A 63 -6.84 -7.51 -9.50
N ILE A 64 -5.78 -8.05 -10.09
CA ILE A 64 -4.55 -8.37 -9.34
C ILE A 64 -3.96 -7.12 -8.68
N ILE A 65 -3.87 -6.01 -9.40
CA ILE A 65 -3.36 -4.74 -8.85
C ILE A 65 -4.28 -4.26 -7.72
N LEU A 66 -5.60 -4.30 -7.92
CA LEU A 66 -6.57 -3.89 -6.89
C LEU A 66 -6.51 -4.77 -5.64
N ILE A 67 -6.45 -6.10 -5.80
CA ILE A 67 -6.34 -7.05 -4.70
C ILE A 67 -5.04 -6.79 -3.93
N SER A 68 -3.92 -6.57 -4.61
CA SER A 68 -2.65 -6.26 -3.94
C SER A 68 -2.69 -4.97 -3.11
N PHE A 69 -3.47 -3.97 -3.55
CA PHE A 69 -3.69 -2.74 -2.79
C PHE A 69 -4.55 -3.00 -1.55
N VAL A 70 -5.61 -3.80 -1.66
CA VAL A 70 -6.45 -4.20 -0.52
C VAL A 70 -5.66 -5.02 0.50
N VAL A 71 -4.79 -5.93 0.03
CA VAL A 71 -3.89 -6.70 0.90
C VAL A 71 -2.95 -5.76 1.66
N ALA A 72 -2.34 -4.78 0.99
CA ALA A 72 -1.47 -3.80 1.63
C ALA A 72 -2.19 -3.02 2.75
N ILE A 73 -3.40 -2.53 2.48
CA ILE A 73 -4.23 -1.83 3.49
C ILE A 73 -4.57 -2.76 4.66
N SER A 74 -4.97 -4.00 4.37
CA SER A 74 -5.34 -4.98 5.40
C SER A 74 -4.16 -5.24 6.34
N CYS A 75 -2.96 -5.46 5.80
CA CYS A 75 -1.73 -5.62 6.58
C CYS A 75 -1.47 -4.41 7.50
N LEU A 76 -1.67 -3.19 7.01
CA LEU A 76 -1.48 -1.97 7.80
C LEU A 76 -2.48 -1.89 8.97
N LEU A 77 -3.74 -2.26 8.76
CA LEU A 77 -4.75 -2.29 9.82
C LEU A 77 -4.41 -3.31 10.92
N PHE A 78 -4.01 -4.53 10.52
CA PHE A 78 -3.58 -5.55 11.48
C PHE A 78 -2.32 -5.11 12.24
N TYR A 79 -1.34 -4.55 11.54
CA TYR A 79 -0.10 -4.07 12.15
C TYR A 79 -0.34 -2.90 13.11
N SER A 80 -1.21 -1.95 12.74
CA SER A 80 -1.61 -0.83 13.61
C SER A 80 -2.24 -1.33 14.91
N ARG A 81 -3.17 -2.29 14.83
CA ARG A 81 -3.79 -2.90 16.01
C ARG A 81 -2.77 -3.61 16.90
N TYR A 82 -1.80 -4.30 16.28
CA TYR A 82 -0.72 -4.96 17.01
C TYR A 82 0.14 -3.95 17.79
N ILE A 83 0.64 -2.90 17.12
CA ILE A 83 1.47 -1.87 17.75
C ILE A 83 0.72 -1.14 18.88
N TYR A 84 -0.57 -0.88 18.71
CA TYR A 84 -1.39 -0.30 19.76
C TYR A 84 -1.43 -1.17 21.02
N LYS A 85 -1.63 -2.49 20.87
CA LYS A 85 -1.59 -3.44 22.00
C LYS A 85 -0.21 -3.48 22.67
N VAL A 86 0.86 -3.49 21.88
CA VAL A 86 2.24 -3.48 22.41
C VAL A 86 2.48 -2.24 23.27
N ARG A 87 2.12 -1.04 22.77
CA ARG A 87 2.28 0.21 23.52
C ARG A 87 1.46 0.25 24.79
N ILE A 88 0.22 -0.25 24.78
CA ILE A 88 -0.60 -0.33 26.01
C ILE A 88 0.07 -1.23 27.04
N ASN A 89 0.55 -2.40 26.63
CA ASN A 89 1.23 -3.31 27.55
C ASN A 89 2.52 -2.70 28.11
N GLU A 90 3.27 -1.92 27.32
CA GLU A 90 4.44 -1.18 27.79
C GLU A 90 4.08 -0.07 28.80
N ILE A 91 2.90 0.53 28.69
CA ILE A 91 2.41 1.54 29.65
C ILE A 91 1.94 0.88 30.96
N ILE A 92 1.25 -0.26 30.89
CA ILE A 92 0.72 -0.96 32.06
C ILE A 92 1.83 -1.62 32.90
N ASN A 93 2.86 -2.17 32.24
CA ASN A 93 3.97 -2.87 32.91
C ASN A 93 5.15 -1.94 33.26
N LYS A 94 4.99 -0.63 33.10
CA LYS A 94 5.95 0.39 33.56
C LYS A 94 5.56 0.89 34.94
#